data_AF-A0A520R5N4-F1
#
_entry.id   AF-A0A520R5N4-F1
#
_cell.length_a   1.000
_cell.length_b   1.000
_cell.length_c   1.000
_cell.angle_alpha   90.00
_cell.angle_beta   90.00
_cell.angle_gamma   90.00
#
_symmetry.space_group_name_H-M   'P 1'
#
loop_
_entity.id
_entity.type
_entity.pdbx_description
1 polymer ?
#
loop_
_entity_poly.entity_id
_entity_poly.type
_entity_poly.pdbx_seq_one_letter_code
_entity_poly.pdbx_strand_id
1 'polypeptide(L)'
;MSPNQIAQLLRSQPMRGVQFTVGGHTYGPIHYARVADAFLDRRILVERLDGGGPKSPSAFYSFTETERTDYDTLYVRRGASLTRMITQALVVHECTHAIQDMRGRPMNVIESEVAAYTAQALFLARRGTTWADVSVRARIEDREAPRSPRNPRVDAIIAAADRVGQRLASVASPPRAVLPAEVDALRAAIVAHPYYAQRTAHVAELDGVG
;
A
#
# COMPACT_ATOMS: atom_id res chain seq x y z
N MET A 1 1.95 -4.68 16.38
CA MET A 1 2.51 -5.40 15.23
C MET A 1 4.01 -5.58 15.42
N SER A 2 4.60 -6.70 14.99
CA SER A 2 6.05 -6.95 15.02
C SER A 2 6.60 -7.24 13.61
N PRO A 3 7.92 -7.07 13.38
CA PRO A 3 8.57 -7.40 12.10
C PRO A 3 8.27 -8.84 11.63
N ASN A 4 8.28 -9.82 12.55
CA ASN A 4 7.94 -11.22 12.23
C ASN A 4 6.51 -11.38 11.68
N GLN A 5 5.54 -10.67 12.26
CA GLN A 5 4.15 -10.73 11.80
C GLN A 5 3.99 -10.13 10.40
N ILE A 6 4.71 -9.05 10.10
CA ILE A 6 4.73 -8.44 8.76
C ILE A 6 5.41 -9.38 7.76
N ALA A 7 6.58 -9.93 8.12
CA ALA A 7 7.31 -10.87 7.29
C ALA A 7 6.49 -12.14 6.97
N GLN A 8 5.66 -12.61 7.91
CA GLN A 8 4.71 -13.70 7.68
C GLN A 8 3.58 -13.30 6.72
N LEU A 9 3.01 -12.10 6.87
CA LEU A 9 2.01 -11.56 5.94
C LEU A 9 2.56 -11.49 4.51
N LEU A 10 3.77 -10.94 4.33
CA LEU A 10 4.40 -10.76 3.02
C LEU A 10 4.74 -12.09 2.32
N ARG A 11 4.87 -13.19 3.08
CA ARG A 11 5.09 -14.55 2.56
C ARG A 11 3.83 -15.43 2.54
N SER A 12 2.67 -14.86 2.87
CA SER A 12 1.41 -15.59 2.96
C SER A 12 0.89 -16.08 1.61
N GLN A 13 -0.04 -17.06 1.62
CA GLN A 13 -0.63 -17.62 0.40
C GLN A 13 -1.31 -16.58 -0.50
N PRO A 14 -2.05 -15.57 -0.01
CA PRO A 14 -2.57 -14.48 -0.82
C PRO A 14 -1.48 -13.70 -1.58
N MET A 15 -0.33 -13.46 -0.95
CA MET A 15 0.79 -12.74 -1.56
C MET A 15 1.44 -13.49 -2.72
N ARG A 16 1.32 -14.82 -2.78
CA ARG A 16 1.78 -15.61 -3.95
C ARG A 16 1.06 -15.20 -5.24
N GLY A 17 -0.17 -14.70 -5.14
CA GLY A 17 -0.96 -14.22 -6.27
C GLY A 17 -0.85 -12.72 -6.54
N VAL A 18 -0.03 -11.98 -5.78
CA VAL A 18 0.22 -10.55 -5.98
C VAL A 18 1.42 -10.41 -6.91
N GLN A 19 1.14 -10.31 -8.22
CA GLN A 19 2.15 -10.14 -9.25
C GLN A 19 1.62 -9.29 -10.39
N PHE A 20 2.32 -8.20 -10.73
CA PHE A 20 1.88 -7.21 -11.72
C PHE A 20 3.07 -6.36 -12.20
N THR A 21 2.85 -5.49 -13.19
CA THR A 21 3.86 -4.52 -13.66
C THR A 21 3.24 -3.14 -13.84
N VAL A 22 3.88 -2.11 -13.27
CA VAL A 22 3.48 -0.68 -13.34
C VAL A 22 4.74 0.14 -13.58
N GLY A 23 4.67 1.16 -14.43
CA GLY A 23 5.82 2.04 -14.72
C GLY A 23 7.06 1.33 -15.27
N GLY A 24 6.94 0.13 -15.84
CA GLY A 24 8.08 -0.70 -16.26
C GLY A 24 8.74 -1.52 -15.13
N HIS A 25 8.16 -1.49 -13.92
CA HIS A 25 8.63 -2.23 -12.76
C HIS A 25 7.69 -3.39 -12.43
N THR A 26 8.24 -4.59 -12.31
CA THR A 26 7.48 -5.79 -11.93
C THR A 26 7.42 -5.93 -10.42
N TYR A 27 6.24 -6.14 -9.84
CA TYR A 27 6.04 -6.45 -8.44
C TYR A 27 5.59 -7.91 -8.33
N GLY A 28 5.98 -8.60 -7.28
CA GLY A 28 5.78 -10.05 -7.21
C GLY A 28 6.25 -10.68 -5.90
N PRO A 29 5.93 -11.96 -5.67
CA PRO A 29 6.22 -12.64 -4.40
C PRO A 29 7.70 -12.57 -4.00
N ILE A 30 8.62 -12.67 -4.96
CA ILE A 30 10.07 -12.56 -4.70
C ILE A 30 10.47 -11.18 -4.18
N HIS A 31 9.80 -10.12 -4.61
CA HIS A 31 10.09 -8.75 -4.17
C HIS A 31 9.58 -8.52 -2.74
N TYR A 32 8.36 -8.96 -2.45
CA TYR A 32 7.82 -8.89 -1.08
C TYR A 32 8.60 -9.79 -0.11
N ALA A 33 9.13 -10.94 -0.57
CA ALA A 33 10.01 -11.77 0.24
C ALA A 33 11.30 -11.03 0.63
N ARG A 34 11.89 -10.22 -0.26
CA ARG A 34 13.07 -9.41 0.07
C ARG A 34 12.78 -8.31 1.09
N VAL A 35 11.60 -7.69 1.02
CA VAL A 35 11.15 -6.75 2.07
C VAL A 35 10.94 -7.49 3.40
N ALA A 36 10.37 -8.69 3.35
CA ALA A 36 10.23 -9.54 4.53
C ALA A 36 11.58 -9.90 5.14
N ASP A 37 12.60 -10.21 4.33
CA ASP A 37 13.98 -10.42 4.79
C ASP A 37 14.52 -9.13 5.44
N ALA A 38 14.32 -7.97 4.81
CA ALA A 38 14.78 -6.69 5.35
C ALA A 38 14.18 -6.35 6.73
N PHE A 39 12.92 -6.70 7.00
CA PHE A 39 12.33 -6.61 8.33
C PHE A 39 12.98 -7.55 9.35
N LEU A 40 13.31 -8.79 8.94
CA LEU A 40 13.94 -9.79 9.82
C LEU A 40 15.40 -9.42 10.12
N ASP A 41 16.10 -8.87 9.13
CA ASP A 41 17.49 -8.40 9.24
C ASP A 41 17.61 -7.04 9.96
N ARG A 42 16.48 -6.43 10.36
CA ARG A 42 16.42 -5.08 10.95
C ARG A 42 16.97 -3.99 10.05
N ARG A 43 16.94 -4.20 8.73
CA ARG A 43 17.22 -3.16 7.73
C ARG A 43 16.02 -2.24 7.54
N ILE A 44 14.81 -2.76 7.72
CA ILE A 44 13.58 -1.96 7.88
C ILE A 44 13.07 -2.13 9.31
N LEU A 45 12.85 -1.02 10.02
CA LEU A 45 12.29 -0.98 11.36
C LEU A 45 10.77 -0.86 11.34
N VAL A 46 10.14 -1.18 12.48
CA VAL A 46 8.71 -0.99 12.70
C VAL A 46 8.53 -0.16 13.95
N GLU A 47 8.02 1.05 13.77
CA GLU A 47 7.80 1.98 14.87
C GLU A 47 6.32 2.22 15.13
N ARG A 48 5.97 2.48 16.39
CA ARG A 48 4.60 2.79 16.78
C ARG A 48 4.50 4.27 17.06
N LEU A 49 3.54 4.93 16.44
CA LEU A 49 3.28 6.34 16.71
C LEU A 49 2.44 6.48 17.99
N ASP A 50 3.07 7.02 19.04
CA ASP A 50 2.43 7.47 20.26
C ASP A 50 1.95 8.91 20.06
N GLY A 51 0.76 9.07 19.49
CA GLY A 51 0.19 10.39 19.23
C GLY A 51 -0.72 10.40 18.01
N GLY A 52 -1.91 9.82 18.13
CA GLY A 52 -2.93 9.88 17.08
C GLY A 52 -3.94 10.97 17.39
N GLY A 53 -3.83 12.13 16.75
CA GLY A 53 -5.02 12.92 16.47
C GLY A 53 -5.93 12.14 15.50
N PRO A 54 -7.21 12.54 15.32
CA PRO A 54 -8.16 11.89 14.40
C PRO A 54 -7.75 11.91 12.91
N LYS A 55 -6.53 12.33 12.58
CA LYS A 55 -5.99 12.49 11.21
C LYS A 55 -4.70 11.70 10.93
N SER A 56 -4.19 10.90 11.86
CA SER A 56 -2.94 10.16 11.62
C SER A 56 -3.21 8.84 10.86
N PRO A 57 -2.47 8.55 9.76
CA PRO A 57 -2.58 7.29 9.01
C PRO A 57 -2.44 6.06 9.92
N SER A 58 -3.17 4.99 9.59
CA SER A 58 -3.05 3.71 10.31
C SER A 58 -1.68 3.04 10.11
N ALA A 59 -1.02 3.30 8.98
CA ALA A 59 0.39 2.97 8.72
C ALA A 59 0.95 3.86 7.60
N PHE A 60 2.26 4.11 7.60
CA PHE A 60 3.00 4.66 6.46
C PHE A 60 4.46 4.21 6.48
N TYR A 61 5.08 4.05 5.32
CA TYR A 61 6.52 3.86 5.18
C TYR A 61 7.23 5.21 5.04
N SER A 62 8.32 5.39 5.75
CA SER A 62 9.20 6.55 5.62
C SER A 62 10.61 6.10 5.28
N PHE A 63 11.24 6.87 4.41
CA PHE A 63 12.65 6.76 4.05
C PHE A 63 13.30 8.13 4.25
N THR A 64 14.55 8.16 4.72
CA THR A 64 15.28 9.41 4.95
C THR A 64 16.57 9.40 4.11
N GLU A 65 16.68 10.30 3.12
CA GLU A 65 17.94 10.49 2.36
C GLU A 65 18.99 11.28 3.15
N THR A 66 18.56 12.10 4.11
CA THR A 66 19.43 12.99 4.88
C THR A 66 19.84 12.36 6.20
N GLU A 67 21.13 12.06 6.29
CA GLU A 67 21.85 11.50 7.45
C GLU A 67 21.63 9.99 7.66
N ARG A 68 22.76 9.27 7.51
CA ARG A 68 22.97 7.81 7.51
C ARG A 68 22.62 7.12 8.84
N THR A 69 21.82 7.76 9.69
CA THR A 69 21.43 7.34 11.04
C THR A 69 19.96 6.94 11.16
N ASP A 70 19.12 7.30 10.19
CA ASP A 70 17.72 6.90 10.16
C ASP A 70 17.55 5.62 9.35
N TYR A 71 16.89 4.63 9.93
CA TYR A 71 16.56 3.38 9.25
C TYR A 71 15.27 3.56 8.45
N ASP A 72 15.17 2.88 7.32
CA ASP A 72 13.91 2.63 6.62
C ASP A 72 12.86 2.18 7.64
N THR A 73 11.74 2.90 7.78
CA THR A 73 10.82 2.66 8.90
C THR A 73 9.38 2.56 8.43
N LEU A 74 8.71 1.46 8.79
CA LEU A 74 7.26 1.36 8.74
C LEU A 74 6.66 1.86 10.05
N TYR A 75 6.03 3.01 10.00
CA TYR A 75 5.24 3.54 11.10
C TYR A 75 3.86 2.89 11.11
N VAL A 76 3.42 2.43 12.27
CA VAL A 76 2.07 1.89 12.47
C VAL A 76 1.37 2.60 13.62
N ARG A 77 0.09 2.90 13.45
CA ARG A 77 -0.72 3.49 14.52
C ARG A 77 -0.78 2.55 15.72
N ARG A 78 -0.72 3.11 16.94
CA ARG A 78 -0.95 2.33 18.16
C ARG A 78 -2.32 1.64 18.12
N GLY A 79 -2.33 0.34 18.38
CA GLY A 79 -3.53 -0.50 18.28
C GLY A 79 -3.78 -1.10 16.89
N ALA A 80 -3.00 -0.73 15.86
CA ALA A 80 -3.05 -1.40 14.57
C ALA A 80 -2.71 -2.88 14.72
N SER A 81 -3.59 -3.72 14.19
CA SER A 81 -3.49 -5.18 14.28
C SER A 81 -3.59 -5.82 12.90
N LEU A 82 -2.70 -6.77 12.62
CA LEU A 82 -2.79 -7.61 11.43
C LEU A 82 -3.93 -8.64 11.51
N THR A 83 -4.71 -8.68 12.60
CA THR A 83 -5.98 -9.42 12.58
C THR A 83 -7.03 -8.74 11.70
N ARG A 84 -6.90 -7.42 11.49
CA ARG A 84 -7.81 -6.63 10.64
C ARG A 84 -7.31 -6.61 9.20
N MET A 85 -8.19 -6.95 8.26
CA MET A 85 -7.81 -7.08 6.85
C MET A 85 -7.41 -5.74 6.22
N ILE A 86 -8.04 -4.64 6.63
CA ILE A 86 -7.65 -3.30 6.18
C ILE A 86 -6.20 -2.97 6.57
N THR A 87 -5.76 -3.34 7.78
CA THR A 87 -4.38 -3.15 8.24
C THR A 87 -3.42 -4.00 7.42
N GLN A 88 -3.77 -5.27 7.14
CA GLN A 88 -2.93 -6.11 6.28
C GLN A 88 -2.77 -5.50 4.89
N ALA A 89 -3.85 -5.01 4.30
CA ALA A 89 -3.84 -4.40 2.98
C ALA A 89 -3.00 -3.10 2.95
N LEU A 90 -3.11 -2.26 3.98
CA LEU A 90 -2.26 -1.07 4.13
C LEU A 90 -0.78 -1.46 4.30
N VAL A 91 -0.45 -2.48 5.08
CA VAL A 91 0.95 -2.94 5.17
C VAL A 91 1.48 -3.42 3.81
N VAL A 92 0.65 -4.08 2.99
CA VAL A 92 1.03 -4.44 1.61
C VAL A 92 1.26 -3.21 0.73
N HIS A 93 0.42 -2.17 0.87
CA HIS A 93 0.63 -0.87 0.22
C HIS A 93 2.01 -0.30 0.56
N GLU A 94 2.28 -0.11 1.85
CA GLU A 94 3.54 0.48 2.32
C GLU A 94 4.77 -0.36 1.97
N CYS A 95 4.65 -1.69 2.01
CA CYS A 95 5.75 -2.56 1.58
C CYS A 95 6.00 -2.50 0.06
N THR A 96 5.02 -2.02 -0.72
CA THR A 96 5.22 -1.79 -2.16
C THR A 96 6.08 -0.56 -2.41
N HIS A 97 5.99 0.45 -1.55
CA HIS A 97 6.92 1.58 -1.51
C HIS A 97 8.33 1.14 -1.12
N ALA A 98 8.48 0.31 -0.08
CA ALA A 98 9.77 -0.26 0.31
C ALA A 98 10.45 -1.07 -0.82
N ILE A 99 9.69 -1.76 -1.68
CA ILE A 99 10.28 -2.45 -2.86
C ILE A 99 10.96 -1.45 -3.81
N GLN A 100 10.38 -0.27 -3.99
CA GLN A 100 10.92 0.74 -4.90
C GLN A 100 12.18 1.37 -4.32
N ASP A 101 12.14 1.69 -3.04
CA ASP A 101 13.27 2.20 -2.29
C ASP A 101 14.46 1.24 -2.33
N MET A 102 14.24 -0.04 -2.01
CA MET A 102 15.26 -1.09 -2.11
C MET A 102 15.83 -1.31 -3.53
N ARG A 103 15.19 -0.78 -4.58
CA ARG A 103 15.72 -0.83 -5.96
C ARG A 103 16.65 0.32 -6.27
N GLY A 104 16.65 1.40 -5.48
CA GLY A 104 17.42 2.62 -5.74
C GLY A 104 17.10 3.25 -7.09
N ARG A 105 15.85 3.11 -7.57
CA ARG A 105 15.42 3.65 -8.86
C ARG A 105 14.37 4.73 -8.63
N PRO A 106 14.54 5.93 -9.20
CA PRO A 106 13.54 6.98 -9.08
C PRO A 106 12.25 6.56 -9.79
N MET A 107 11.14 6.65 -9.07
CA MET A 107 9.78 6.57 -9.59
C MET A 107 9.05 7.85 -9.20
N ASN A 108 8.24 8.40 -10.10
CA ASN A 108 7.42 9.55 -9.74
C ASN A 108 6.33 9.13 -8.74
N VAL A 109 5.88 10.06 -7.89
CA VAL A 109 4.88 9.81 -6.85
C VAL A 109 3.64 9.10 -7.40
N ILE A 110 3.15 9.50 -8.57
CA ILE A 110 1.93 8.94 -9.15
C ILE A 110 2.09 7.47 -9.51
N GLU A 111 3.15 7.08 -10.21
CA GLU A 111 3.40 5.68 -10.55
C GLU A 111 3.66 4.83 -9.30
N SER A 112 4.29 5.42 -8.28
CA SER A 112 4.50 4.74 -7.01
C SER A 112 3.18 4.40 -6.32
N GLU A 113 2.28 5.39 -6.22
CA GLU A 113 0.95 5.22 -5.66
C GLU A 113 0.08 4.26 -6.50
N VAL A 114 0.17 4.33 -7.82
CA VAL A 114 -0.50 3.37 -8.71
C VAL A 114 -0.05 1.95 -8.38
N ALA A 115 1.25 1.71 -8.21
CA ALA A 115 1.77 0.40 -7.84
C ALA A 115 1.28 -0.05 -6.46
N ALA A 116 1.32 0.84 -5.46
CA ALA A 116 0.94 0.52 -4.09
C ALA A 116 -0.58 0.25 -3.96
N TYR A 117 -1.45 1.07 -4.56
CA TYR A 117 -2.89 0.80 -4.61
C TYR A 117 -3.23 -0.45 -5.42
N THR A 118 -2.50 -0.73 -6.50
CA THR A 118 -2.65 -1.98 -7.26
C THR A 118 -2.34 -3.19 -6.37
N ALA A 119 -1.23 -3.16 -5.63
CA ALA A 119 -0.85 -4.23 -4.71
C ALA A 119 -1.89 -4.45 -3.62
N GLN A 120 -2.36 -3.37 -3.00
CA GLN A 120 -3.37 -3.38 -1.96
C GLN A 120 -4.68 -4.02 -2.44
N ALA A 121 -5.20 -3.56 -3.58
CA ALA A 121 -6.46 -4.06 -4.12
C ALA A 121 -6.32 -5.51 -4.63
N LEU A 122 -5.20 -5.86 -5.27
CA LEU A 122 -4.94 -7.24 -5.71
C LEU A 122 -4.84 -8.20 -4.52
N PHE A 123 -4.17 -7.80 -3.44
CA PHE A 123 -4.12 -8.58 -2.21
C PHE A 123 -5.53 -8.87 -1.65
N LEU A 124 -6.39 -7.85 -1.59
CA LEU A 124 -7.78 -7.99 -1.15
C LEU A 124 -8.60 -8.88 -2.09
N ALA A 125 -8.44 -8.72 -3.39
CA ALA A 125 -9.11 -9.58 -4.38
C ALA A 125 -8.68 -11.05 -4.23
N ARG A 126 -7.39 -11.32 -3.98
CA ARG A 126 -6.87 -12.68 -3.69
C ARG A 126 -7.38 -13.26 -2.38
N ARG A 127 -7.87 -12.41 -1.46
CA ARG A 127 -8.57 -12.80 -0.23
C ARG A 127 -10.08 -12.98 -0.43
N GLY A 128 -10.59 -12.76 -1.65
CA GLY A 128 -12.02 -12.88 -1.95
C GLY A 128 -12.85 -11.69 -1.47
N THR A 129 -12.28 -10.49 -1.40
CA THR A 129 -13.01 -9.27 -0.99
C THR A 129 -12.55 -8.05 -1.78
N THR A 130 -13.12 -6.87 -1.48
CA THR A 130 -12.79 -5.58 -2.06
C THR A 130 -12.33 -4.59 -0.99
N TRP A 131 -11.66 -3.53 -1.42
CA TRP A 131 -11.31 -2.44 -0.52
C TRP A 131 -12.54 -1.69 -0.01
N ALA A 132 -13.56 -1.51 -0.86
CA ALA A 132 -14.85 -0.98 -0.41
C ALA A 132 -15.43 -1.79 0.78
N ASP A 133 -15.46 -3.13 0.68
CA ASP A 133 -16.00 -4.00 1.73
C ASP A 133 -15.23 -3.89 3.04
N VAL A 134 -13.88 -4.00 3.00
CA VAL A 134 -13.07 -3.95 4.22
C VAL A 134 -13.09 -2.56 4.85
N SER A 135 -13.27 -1.50 4.06
CA SER A 135 -13.43 -0.13 4.57
C SER A 135 -14.75 0.04 5.31
N VAL A 136 -15.85 -0.54 4.80
CA VAL A 136 -17.14 -0.55 5.50
C VAL A 136 -17.04 -1.33 6.80
N ARG A 137 -16.43 -2.53 6.79
CA ARG A 137 -16.24 -3.34 8.02
C ARG A 137 -15.38 -2.62 9.06
N ALA A 138 -14.27 -2.01 8.64
CA ALA A 138 -13.41 -1.25 9.53
C ALA A 138 -14.18 -0.11 10.23
N ARG A 139 -15.01 0.64 9.49
CA ARG A 139 -15.88 1.68 10.05
C ARG A 139 -16.90 1.16 11.06
N ILE A 140 -17.41 -0.06 10.88
CA ILE A 140 -18.35 -0.69 11.82
C ILE A 140 -17.64 -1.15 13.09
N GLU A 141 -16.40 -1.62 12.96
CA GLU A 141 -15.56 -2.05 14.09
C GLU A 141 -15.09 -0.85 14.93
N ASP A 142 -14.74 0.27 14.30
CA ASP A 142 -14.20 1.47 14.95
C ASP A 142 -15.30 2.37 15.58
N ARG A 143 -16.32 1.77 16.22
CA ARG A 143 -17.59 2.38 16.70
C ARG A 143 -17.50 3.74 17.44
N GLU A 144 -16.31 4.21 17.81
CA GLU A 144 -16.06 5.42 18.60
C GLU A 144 -15.38 6.58 17.85
N ALA A 145 -14.97 6.43 16.58
CA ALA A 145 -14.36 7.53 15.84
C ALA A 145 -15.41 8.49 15.23
N PRO A 146 -15.24 9.82 15.32
CA PRO A 146 -16.06 10.77 14.57
C PRO A 146 -16.08 10.40 13.08
N ARG A 147 -17.27 10.30 12.50
CA ARG A 147 -17.44 10.00 11.08
C ARG A 147 -16.91 11.17 10.26
N SER A 148 -15.70 11.04 9.73
CA SER A 148 -15.24 11.95 8.68
C SER A 148 -16.20 11.89 7.50
N PRO A 149 -16.57 13.04 6.89
CA PRO A 149 -17.36 13.06 5.67
C PRO A 149 -16.73 12.16 4.61
N ARG A 150 -17.55 11.45 3.82
CA ARG A 150 -17.03 10.71 2.67
C ARG A 150 -16.29 11.67 1.75
N ASN A 151 -15.05 11.33 1.41
CA ASN A 151 -14.28 12.07 0.42
C ASN A 151 -14.49 11.38 -0.94
N PRO A 152 -15.25 11.99 -1.88
CA PRO A 152 -15.56 11.36 -3.16
C PRO A 152 -14.31 11.07 -4.01
N ARG A 153 -13.20 11.81 -3.77
CA ARG A 153 -11.94 11.56 -4.46
C ARG A 153 -11.23 10.32 -3.94
N VAL A 154 -11.28 10.06 -2.64
CA VAL A 154 -10.79 8.81 -2.04
C VAL A 154 -11.65 7.64 -2.52
N ASP A 155 -12.97 7.80 -2.53
CA ASP A 155 -13.88 6.77 -3.06
C ASP A 155 -13.61 6.45 -4.54
N ALA A 156 -13.22 7.44 -5.35
CA ALA A 156 -12.83 7.24 -6.75
C ALA A 156 -11.53 6.43 -6.90
N ILE A 157 -10.51 6.70 -6.06
CA ILE A 157 -9.26 5.92 -6.03
C ILE A 157 -9.57 4.48 -5.62
N ILE A 158 -10.34 4.28 -4.54
CA ILE A 158 -10.74 2.95 -4.05
C ILE A 158 -11.45 2.18 -5.16
N ALA A 159 -12.44 2.79 -5.82
CA ALA A 159 -13.20 2.14 -6.87
C ALA A 159 -12.34 1.78 -8.10
N ALA A 160 -11.38 2.64 -8.47
CA ALA A 160 -10.45 2.36 -9.56
C ALA A 160 -9.47 1.24 -9.20
N ALA A 161 -8.91 1.26 -7.99
CA ALA A 161 -8.01 0.24 -7.49
C ALA A 161 -8.71 -1.12 -7.38
N ASP A 162 -9.95 -1.17 -6.88
CA ASP A 162 -10.75 -2.39 -6.82
C ASP A 162 -10.95 -3.01 -8.22
N ARG A 163 -11.23 -2.20 -9.25
CA ARG A 163 -11.32 -2.69 -10.63
C ARG A 163 -10.01 -3.32 -11.10
N VAL A 164 -8.88 -2.67 -10.84
CA VAL A 164 -7.54 -3.21 -11.16
C VAL A 164 -7.31 -4.54 -10.45
N GLY A 165 -7.53 -4.59 -9.13
CA GLY A 165 -7.30 -5.77 -8.30
C GLY A 165 -8.15 -6.97 -8.72
N GLN A 166 -9.45 -6.76 -8.93
CA GLN A 166 -10.38 -7.80 -9.38
C GLN A 166 -10.01 -8.31 -10.77
N ARG A 167 -9.66 -7.40 -11.68
CA ARG A 167 -9.26 -7.78 -13.04
C ARG A 167 -8.01 -8.64 -13.02
N LEU A 168 -6.97 -8.22 -12.29
CA LEU A 168 -5.73 -8.99 -12.13
C LEU A 168 -5.95 -10.33 -11.44
N ALA A 169 -6.84 -10.39 -10.44
CA ALA A 169 -7.17 -11.63 -9.75
C ALA A 169 -7.90 -12.65 -10.65
N SER A 170 -8.71 -12.17 -11.60
CA SER A 170 -9.48 -13.01 -12.54
C SER A 170 -8.65 -13.71 -13.61
N VAL A 171 -7.38 -13.34 -13.80
CA VAL A 171 -6.53 -13.92 -14.85
C VAL A 171 -5.70 -15.09 -14.30
N ALA A 172 -5.71 -16.20 -15.03
CA ALA A 172 -5.19 -17.49 -14.57
C ALA A 172 -3.65 -17.65 -14.63
N SER A 173 -2.86 -16.68 -15.13
CA SER A 173 -1.41 -16.86 -15.28
C SER A 173 -0.58 -15.57 -15.10
N PRO A 174 0.52 -15.61 -14.31
CA PRO A 174 1.49 -14.52 -14.20
C PRO A 174 2.65 -14.60 -15.23
N PRO A 175 3.37 -13.48 -15.50
CA PRO A 175 3.04 -12.10 -15.18
C PRO A 175 2.30 -11.45 -16.35
N ARG A 176 1.10 -10.91 -16.12
CA ARG A 176 0.51 -9.99 -17.10
C ARG A 176 0.71 -8.56 -16.62
N ALA A 177 1.12 -7.70 -17.54
CA ALA A 177 1.04 -6.25 -17.37
C ALA A 177 -0.38 -5.90 -16.89
N VAL A 178 -0.50 -4.92 -16.00
CA VAL A 178 -1.82 -4.39 -15.69
C VAL A 178 -2.40 -3.84 -17.00
N LEU A 179 -3.67 -4.11 -17.27
CA LEU A 179 -4.31 -3.67 -18.49
C LEU A 179 -4.25 -2.13 -18.54
N PRO A 180 -3.77 -1.53 -19.65
CA PRO A 180 -3.51 -0.10 -19.72
C PRO A 180 -4.70 0.77 -19.30
N ALA A 181 -5.91 0.41 -19.72
CA ALA A 181 -7.12 1.19 -19.44
C ALA A 181 -7.44 1.29 -17.93
N GLU A 182 -7.33 0.20 -17.19
CA GLU A 182 -7.60 0.18 -15.75
C GLU A 182 -6.50 0.91 -14.96
N VAL A 183 -5.24 0.81 -15.39
CA VAL A 183 -4.14 1.61 -14.82
C VAL A 183 -4.37 3.08 -15.06
N ASP A 184 -4.73 3.46 -16.29
CA ASP A 184 -4.94 4.85 -16.66
C ASP A 184 -6.11 5.45 -15.87
N ALA A 185 -7.17 4.69 -15.62
CA ALA A 185 -8.27 5.11 -14.75
C ALA A 185 -7.84 5.30 -13.29
N LEU A 186 -7.01 4.40 -12.75
CA LEU A 186 -6.44 4.55 -11.40
C LEU A 186 -5.51 5.76 -11.32
N ARG A 187 -4.61 5.92 -12.30
CA ARG A 187 -3.72 7.08 -12.42
C ARG A 187 -4.51 8.38 -12.45
N ALA A 188 -5.56 8.45 -13.27
CA ALA A 188 -6.42 9.64 -13.36
C ALA A 188 -7.11 9.97 -12.03
N ALA A 189 -7.59 8.95 -11.30
CA ALA A 189 -8.19 9.14 -9.98
C ALA A 189 -7.19 9.68 -8.94
N ILE A 190 -5.95 9.16 -8.95
CA ILE A 190 -4.87 9.63 -8.07
C ILE A 190 -4.50 11.07 -8.42
N VAL A 191 -4.28 11.39 -9.69
CA VAL A 191 -3.95 12.75 -10.16
C VAL A 191 -5.05 13.76 -9.81
N ALA A 192 -6.32 13.35 -9.82
CA ALA A 192 -7.44 14.21 -9.43
C ALA A 192 -7.52 14.51 -7.91
N HIS A 193 -6.74 13.82 -7.08
CA HIS A 193 -6.69 14.06 -5.64
C HIS A 193 -5.74 15.23 -5.32
N PRO A 194 -6.18 16.28 -4.59
CA PRO A 194 -5.39 17.50 -4.37
C PRO A 194 -4.00 17.27 -3.80
N TYR A 195 -3.88 16.29 -2.91
CA TYR A 195 -2.61 15.93 -2.29
C TYR A 195 -1.59 15.44 -3.33
N TYR A 196 -1.99 14.55 -4.23
CA TYR A 196 -1.11 13.98 -5.24
C TYR A 196 -0.92 14.92 -6.44
N ALA A 197 -1.94 15.72 -6.77
CA ALA A 197 -1.87 16.70 -7.85
C ALA A 197 -0.69 17.68 -7.67
N GLN A 198 -0.42 18.07 -6.42
CA GLN A 198 0.69 18.97 -6.06
C GLN A 198 2.06 18.29 -6.16
N ARG A 199 2.11 16.96 -6.34
CA ARG A 199 3.35 16.16 -6.26
C ARG A 199 3.73 15.43 -7.54
N THR A 200 3.06 15.75 -8.64
CA THR A 200 3.20 15.08 -9.95
C THR A 200 4.62 15.14 -10.54
N ALA A 201 5.43 16.14 -10.17
CA ALA A 201 6.81 16.32 -10.65
C ALA A 201 7.89 15.85 -9.65
N HIS A 202 7.52 15.41 -8.45
CA HIS A 202 8.49 14.95 -7.46
C HIS A 202 8.86 13.48 -7.70
N VAL A 203 10.15 13.17 -7.59
CA VAL A 203 10.61 11.82 -7.29
C VAL A 203 10.01 11.46 -5.93
N ALA A 204 9.52 10.24 -5.78
CA ALA A 204 8.73 9.87 -4.61
C ALA A 204 9.53 9.95 -3.31
N GLU A 205 9.44 11.09 -2.62
CA GLU A 205 9.57 11.18 -1.15
C GLU A 205 8.18 10.85 -0.59
N LEU A 206 8.06 9.65 -0.04
CA LEU A 206 6.80 8.93 0.15
C LEU A 206 6.19 9.26 1.51
N ASP A 207 5.06 9.96 1.53
CA ASP A 207 4.24 10.17 2.71
C ASP A 207 2.86 9.55 2.49
N GLY A 208 2.62 8.44 3.19
CA GLY A 208 1.36 7.73 3.18
C GLY A 208 0.20 8.66 3.59
N VAL A 209 -0.71 8.91 2.66
CA VAL A 209 -1.95 9.64 2.94
C VAL A 209 -2.83 8.79 3.85
N GLY A 210 -3.00 9.27 5.09
CA GLY A 210 -4.00 8.80 6.06
C GLY A 210 -5.36 9.45 5.93
#